data_AF-A0A1N6V8J1-F1
#
_entry.id   AF-A0A1N6V8J1-F1
#
_cell.length_a   1.000
_cell.length_b   1.000
_cell.length_c   1.000
_cell.angle_alpha   90.00
_cell.angle_beta   90.00
_cell.angle_gamma   90.00
#
_symmetry.space_group_name_H-M   'P 1'
#
loop_
_entity.id
_entity.type
_entity.pdbx_description
1 polymer ?
#
loop_
_entity_poly.entity_id
_entity_poly.type
_entity_poly.pdbx_seq_one_letter_code
_entity_poly.pdbx_strand_id
1 'polypeptide(L)'
;MTRHSHPALAQVRQLGLISENELDDAIAELEILALDEEDDVDMPRLAADATAADALAWLLHTDLLPQDDFLRRVQDLPRRHGSPALFERQQLAADALKLVNRRAIDTLYDEDLISPWQRDTAYASLPVDRLLASPIAALREMLRQGTLTAQQFELLRTRQHGSELGRIIVDGTARQIRRDRPACARPGTWVMAALLVLVLAFAGRAFISRQAPSSTAAVTGQGVERPDLQRRAAQAVENARVPGAGADLSITVVQDGATPAAR
;
A
#
# COMPACT_ATOMS: atom_id res chain seq x y z
N MET A 1 -46.76 2.51 -16.18
CA MET A 1 -45.82 1.40 -16.43
C MET A 1 -45.24 1.02 -15.08
N THR A 2 -45.42 -0.22 -14.64
CA THR A 2 -44.87 -0.70 -13.37
C THR A 2 -43.37 -0.89 -13.56
N ARG A 3 -42.56 -0.05 -12.91
CA ARG A 3 -41.10 -0.21 -12.82
C ARG A 3 -40.82 -1.55 -12.15
N HIS A 4 -40.56 -2.59 -12.92
CA HIS A 4 -40.18 -3.87 -12.37
C HIS A 4 -38.71 -3.78 -11.98
N SER A 5 -38.45 -3.41 -10.73
CA SER A 5 -37.11 -3.40 -10.16
C SER A 5 -36.46 -4.77 -10.34
N HIS A 6 -35.26 -4.80 -10.91
CA HIS A 6 -34.47 -6.02 -11.01
C HIS A 6 -34.32 -6.65 -9.62
N PRO A 7 -34.60 -7.95 -9.42
CA PRO A 7 -34.63 -8.57 -8.09
C PRO A 7 -33.28 -8.45 -7.37
N ALA A 8 -32.18 -8.56 -8.10
CA ALA A 8 -30.84 -8.38 -7.54
C ALA A 8 -30.58 -6.94 -7.05
N LEU A 9 -31.04 -5.91 -7.79
CA LEU A 9 -30.90 -4.51 -7.36
C LEU A 9 -31.75 -4.23 -6.11
N ALA A 10 -32.96 -4.78 -6.06
CA ALA A 10 -33.82 -4.70 -4.87
C ALA A 10 -33.15 -5.35 -3.64
N GLN A 11 -32.50 -6.50 -3.83
CA GLN A 11 -31.76 -7.18 -2.76
C GLN A 11 -30.56 -6.35 -2.27
N VAL A 12 -29.74 -5.80 -3.18
CA VAL A 12 -28.60 -4.94 -2.81
C VAL A 12 -29.08 -3.69 -2.06
N ARG A 13 -30.22 -3.11 -2.44
CA ARG A 13 -30.86 -2.00 -1.73
C ARG A 13 -31.36 -2.39 -0.34
N GLN A 14 -31.99 -3.56 -0.21
CA GLN A 14 -32.47 -4.08 1.08
C GLN A 14 -31.31 -4.34 2.05
N LEU A 15 -30.16 -4.76 1.53
CA LEU A 15 -28.93 -4.94 2.30
C LEU A 15 -28.26 -3.60 2.68
N GLY A 16 -28.73 -2.47 2.14
CA GLY A 16 -28.23 -1.13 2.46
C GLY A 16 -26.86 -0.83 1.83
N LEU A 17 -26.48 -1.58 0.80
CA LEU A 17 -25.23 -1.34 0.06
C LEU A 17 -25.38 -0.25 -0.98
N ILE A 18 -26.62 0.02 -1.43
CA ILE A 18 -26.98 1.15 -2.31
C ILE A 18 -28.08 2.01 -1.69
N SER A 19 -28.13 3.27 -2.10
CA SER A 19 -29.18 4.23 -1.76
C SER A 19 -30.41 4.06 -2.64
N GLU A 20 -31.50 4.75 -2.30
CA GLU A 20 -32.72 4.76 -3.13
C GLU A 20 -32.50 5.50 -4.45
N ASN A 21 -31.77 6.62 -4.43
CA ASN A 21 -31.41 7.35 -5.64
C ASN A 21 -30.57 6.48 -6.58
N GLU A 22 -29.54 5.79 -6.05
CA GLU A 22 -28.70 4.88 -6.86
C GLU A 22 -29.52 3.70 -7.44
N LEU A 23 -30.58 3.27 -6.74
CA LEU A 23 -31.51 2.26 -7.28
C LEU A 23 -32.37 2.85 -8.41
N ASP A 24 -32.91 4.05 -8.24
CA ASP A 24 -33.70 4.73 -9.27
C ASP A 24 -32.87 5.01 -10.53
N ASP A 25 -31.63 5.48 -10.36
CA ASP A 25 -30.68 5.71 -11.45
C ASP A 25 -30.37 4.39 -12.18
N ALA A 26 -30.12 3.31 -11.44
CA ALA A 26 -29.90 1.98 -12.01
C ALA A 26 -31.09 1.44 -12.79
N ILE A 27 -32.31 1.65 -12.30
CA ILE A 27 -33.53 1.25 -13.02
C ILE A 27 -33.69 2.07 -14.30
N ALA A 28 -33.44 3.38 -14.24
CA ALA A 28 -33.51 4.24 -15.41
C ALA A 28 -32.50 3.81 -16.49
N GLU A 29 -31.26 3.49 -16.11
CA GLU A 29 -30.25 2.98 -17.04
C GLU A 29 -30.63 1.63 -17.66
N LEU A 30 -31.20 0.70 -16.88
CA LEU A 30 -31.68 -0.56 -17.44
C LEU A 30 -32.86 -0.36 -18.41
N GLU A 31 -33.75 0.61 -18.13
CA GLU A 31 -34.83 0.98 -19.04
C GLU A 31 -34.28 1.57 -20.35
N ILE A 32 -33.24 2.40 -20.30
CA ILE A 32 -32.56 2.94 -21.49
C ILE A 32 -31.96 1.79 -22.31
N LEU A 33 -31.18 0.90 -21.68
CA LEU A 33 -30.53 -0.23 -22.35
C LEU A 33 -31.50 -1.26 -22.93
N ALA A 34 -32.72 -1.35 -22.39
CA ALA A 34 -33.77 -2.23 -22.92
C ALA A 34 -34.43 -1.67 -24.19
N LEU A 35 -34.39 -0.35 -24.39
CA LEU A 35 -34.93 0.30 -25.60
C LEU A 35 -33.92 0.26 -26.77
N ASP A 36 -32.64 0.04 -26.46
CA ASP A 36 -31.54 0.08 -27.41
C ASP A 36 -31.24 -1.32 -27.99
N GLU A 37 -32.17 -1.85 -28.80
CA GLU A 37 -32.00 -3.15 -29.49
C GLU A 37 -31.12 -3.05 -30.75
N GLU A 38 -30.85 -1.85 -31.27
CA GLU A 38 -30.26 -1.67 -32.62
C GLU A 38 -28.82 -1.13 -32.69
N ASP A 39 -28.17 -0.70 -31.60
CA ASP A 39 -26.81 -0.13 -31.68
C ASP A 39 -25.72 -0.81 -30.82
N ASP A 40 -24.54 -0.83 -31.44
CA ASP A 40 -23.20 -1.36 -31.09
C ASP A 40 -22.59 -0.66 -29.86
N VAL A 41 -23.38 -0.45 -28.80
CA VAL A 41 -22.93 0.18 -27.56
C VAL A 41 -22.33 -0.91 -26.67
N ASP A 42 -21.01 -0.85 -26.45
CA ASP A 42 -20.23 -1.68 -25.50
C ASP A 42 -20.65 -1.48 -24.02
N MET A 43 -21.87 -1.04 -23.74
CA MET A 43 -22.37 -0.89 -22.38
C MET A 43 -22.80 -2.26 -21.85
N PRO A 44 -22.20 -2.73 -20.74
CA PRO A 44 -22.51 -4.03 -20.20
C PRO A 44 -23.96 -4.06 -19.67
N ARG A 45 -24.72 -5.09 -20.06
CA ARG A 45 -26.08 -5.31 -19.58
C ARG A 45 -26.07 -6.14 -18.30
N LEU A 46 -27.02 -5.89 -17.40
CA LEU A 46 -27.25 -6.75 -16.25
C LEU A 46 -28.10 -7.95 -16.67
N ALA A 47 -27.58 -9.16 -16.48
CA ALA A 47 -28.30 -10.38 -16.82
C ALA A 47 -29.57 -10.54 -15.96
N ALA A 48 -30.64 -11.08 -16.53
CA ALA A 48 -31.93 -11.22 -15.83
C ALA A 48 -31.85 -12.15 -14.59
N ASP A 49 -30.90 -13.08 -14.58
CA ASP A 49 -30.60 -14.02 -13.50
C ASP A 49 -29.39 -13.60 -12.66
N ALA A 50 -28.91 -12.36 -12.83
CA ALA A 50 -27.76 -11.83 -12.11
C ALA A 50 -27.94 -11.96 -10.59
N THR A 51 -26.89 -12.35 -9.90
CA THR A 51 -26.87 -12.37 -8.44
C THR A 51 -26.75 -10.95 -7.88
N ALA A 52 -26.96 -10.78 -6.56
CA ALA A 52 -26.69 -9.50 -5.90
C ALA A 52 -25.23 -9.05 -6.06
N ALA A 53 -24.28 -9.98 -6.13
CA ALA A 53 -22.86 -9.65 -6.35
C ALA A 53 -22.63 -9.13 -7.77
N ASP A 54 -23.26 -9.76 -8.76
CA ASP A 54 -23.19 -9.34 -10.17
C ASP A 54 -23.82 -7.96 -10.36
N ALA A 55 -24.97 -7.71 -9.72
CA ALA A 55 -25.63 -6.41 -9.75
C ALA A 55 -24.78 -5.31 -9.11
N LEU A 56 -24.19 -5.58 -7.94
CA LEU A 56 -23.30 -4.62 -7.28
C LEU A 56 -22.02 -4.37 -8.10
N ALA A 57 -21.45 -5.42 -8.70
CA ALA A 57 -20.30 -5.29 -9.60
C ALA A 57 -20.63 -4.53 -10.88
N TRP A 58 -21.84 -4.71 -11.42
CA TRP A 58 -22.35 -3.96 -12.55
C TRP A 58 -22.45 -2.47 -12.22
N LEU A 59 -23.07 -2.09 -11.10
CA LEU A 59 -23.18 -0.70 -10.66
C LEU A 59 -21.83 0.00 -10.48
N LEU A 60 -20.85 -0.70 -9.89
CA LEU A 60 -19.49 -0.17 -9.71
C LEU A 60 -18.75 0.02 -11.04
N HIS A 61 -19.09 -0.78 -12.05
CA HIS A 61 -18.44 -0.75 -13.34
C HIS A 61 -19.06 0.28 -14.29
N THR A 62 -20.37 0.49 -14.22
CA THR A 62 -21.10 1.53 -14.98
C THR A 62 -21.05 2.90 -14.31
N ASP A 63 -20.31 3.05 -13.21
CA ASP A 63 -20.18 4.28 -12.43
C ASP A 63 -21.51 4.83 -11.88
N LEU A 64 -22.55 4.00 -11.83
CA LEU A 64 -23.83 4.30 -11.17
C LEU A 64 -23.73 4.23 -9.65
N LEU A 65 -22.68 3.58 -9.17
CA LEU A 65 -22.28 3.58 -7.78
C LEU A 65 -20.86 4.13 -7.66
N PRO A 66 -20.70 5.40 -7.22
CA PRO A 66 -19.38 5.98 -7.04
C PRO A 66 -18.53 5.16 -6.09
N GLN A 67 -17.33 4.79 -6.55
CA GLN A 67 -16.46 3.82 -5.86
C GLN A 67 -16.07 4.27 -4.45
N ASP A 68 -15.73 5.54 -4.27
CA ASP A 68 -15.32 6.10 -2.96
C ASP A 68 -16.46 6.06 -1.95
N ASP A 69 -17.69 6.36 -2.39
CA ASP A 69 -18.86 6.33 -1.53
C ASP A 69 -19.23 4.90 -1.16
N PHE A 70 -19.13 3.95 -2.11
CA PHE A 70 -19.28 2.53 -1.82
C PHE A 70 -18.27 2.03 -0.79
N LEU A 71 -16.98 2.29 -1.00
CA LEU A 71 -15.92 1.86 -0.08
C LEU A 71 -16.10 2.47 1.31
N ARG A 72 -16.51 3.74 1.40
CA ARG A 72 -16.86 4.38 2.68
C ARG A 72 -18.04 3.66 3.35
N ARG A 73 -19.08 3.32 2.58
CA ARG A 73 -20.26 2.60 3.08
C ARG A 73 -19.88 1.22 3.62
N VAL A 74 -19.00 0.49 2.92
CA VAL A 74 -18.46 -0.81 3.35
C VAL A 74 -17.66 -0.68 4.65
N GLN A 75 -16.81 0.34 4.76
CA GLN A 75 -16.03 0.62 5.98
C GLN A 75 -16.92 0.96 7.19
N ASP A 76 -18.09 1.54 6.94
CA ASP A 76 -19.06 1.89 7.98
C ASP A 76 -19.96 0.73 8.42
N LEU A 77 -19.99 -0.39 7.68
CA LEU A 77 -20.87 -1.54 7.99
C LEU A 77 -20.75 -2.03 9.44
N PRO A 78 -19.54 -2.18 10.04
CA PRO A 78 -19.41 -2.65 11.42
C PRO A 78 -20.05 -1.71 12.45
N ARG A 79 -20.20 -0.43 12.11
CA ARG A 79 -20.85 0.57 12.98
C ARG A 79 -22.37 0.49 12.92
N ARG A 80 -22.92 -0.04 11.81
CA ARG A 80 -24.36 -0.02 11.51
C ARG A 80 -25.06 -1.36 11.73
N HIS A 81 -24.31 -2.46 11.77
CA HIS A 81 -24.88 -3.81 11.77
C HIS A 81 -24.21 -4.76 12.77
N GLY A 82 -25.00 -5.67 13.33
CA GLY A 82 -24.51 -6.77 14.18
C GLY A 82 -23.91 -7.93 13.36
N SER A 83 -23.21 -8.85 14.04
CA SER A 83 -22.32 -9.85 13.43
C SER A 83 -22.87 -10.68 12.25
N PRO A 84 -24.07 -11.30 12.29
CA PRO A 84 -24.53 -12.13 11.18
C PRO A 84 -24.86 -11.31 9.93
N ALA A 85 -25.55 -10.18 10.12
CA ALA A 85 -25.91 -9.23 9.06
C ALA A 85 -24.68 -8.51 8.49
N LEU A 86 -23.67 -8.28 9.34
CA LEU A 86 -22.39 -7.69 8.96
C LEU A 86 -21.61 -8.61 8.02
N PHE A 87 -21.47 -9.89 8.39
CA PHE A 87 -20.71 -10.86 7.60
C PHE A 87 -21.30 -11.03 6.19
N GLU A 88 -22.62 -11.16 6.07
CA GLU A 88 -23.31 -11.26 4.78
C GLU A 88 -23.01 -10.05 3.87
N ARG A 89 -23.09 -8.83 4.40
CA ARG A 89 -22.83 -7.60 3.65
C ARG A 89 -21.37 -7.44 3.24
N GLN A 90 -20.45 -7.79 4.14
CA GLN A 90 -19.02 -7.77 3.86
C GLN A 90 -18.65 -8.79 2.79
N GLN A 91 -19.20 -10.01 2.87
CA GLN A 91 -18.98 -11.04 1.89
C GLN A 91 -19.51 -10.63 0.51
N LEU A 92 -20.73 -10.07 0.46
CA LEU A 92 -21.32 -9.58 -0.79
C LEU A 92 -20.49 -8.45 -1.41
N ALA A 93 -20.02 -7.49 -0.61
CA ALA A 93 -19.14 -6.42 -1.06
C ALA A 93 -17.80 -6.96 -1.59
N ALA A 94 -17.21 -7.93 -0.87
CA ALA A 94 -15.96 -8.57 -1.28
C ALA A 94 -16.11 -9.33 -2.60
N ASP A 95 -17.21 -10.06 -2.79
CA ASP A 95 -17.46 -10.83 -4.01
C ASP A 95 -17.72 -9.90 -5.21
N ALA A 96 -18.45 -8.80 -5.03
CA ALA A 96 -18.61 -7.78 -6.07
C ALA A 96 -17.26 -7.13 -6.44
N LEU A 97 -16.44 -6.77 -5.45
CA LEU A 97 -15.10 -6.21 -5.71
C LEU A 97 -14.20 -7.20 -6.45
N LYS A 98 -14.26 -8.49 -6.12
CA LYS A 98 -13.53 -9.52 -6.88
C LYS A 98 -13.97 -9.55 -8.34
N LEU A 99 -15.28 -9.53 -8.62
CA LEU A 99 -15.79 -9.52 -9.99
C LEU A 99 -15.28 -8.31 -10.79
N VAL A 100 -15.35 -7.11 -10.21
CA VAL A 100 -14.85 -5.88 -10.85
C VAL A 100 -13.33 -5.94 -11.07
N ASN A 101 -12.59 -6.34 -10.04
CA ASN A 101 -11.14 -6.45 -10.11
C ASN A 101 -10.68 -7.51 -11.12
N ARG A 102 -11.46 -8.58 -11.28
CA ARG A 102 -11.21 -9.65 -12.25
C ARG A 102 -11.23 -9.12 -13.67
N ARG A 103 -12.20 -8.28 -14.03
CA ARG A 103 -12.27 -7.64 -15.36
C ARG A 103 -11.01 -6.85 -15.70
N ALA A 104 -10.43 -6.14 -14.73
CA ALA A 104 -9.19 -5.41 -14.96
C ALA A 104 -8.01 -6.35 -15.26
N ILE A 105 -8.00 -7.55 -14.69
CA ILE A 105 -7.02 -8.61 -14.99
C ILE A 105 -7.33 -9.26 -16.35
N ASP A 106 -8.60 -9.44 -16.69
CA ASP A 106 -9.05 -9.99 -17.98
C ASP A 106 -8.55 -9.11 -19.12
N THR A 107 -8.71 -7.79 -19.00
CA THR A 107 -8.15 -6.85 -19.99
C THR A 107 -6.64 -7.00 -20.13
N LEU A 108 -5.88 -7.27 -19.07
CA LEU A 108 -4.43 -7.51 -19.21
C LEU A 108 -4.13 -8.80 -19.98
N TYR A 109 -4.98 -9.81 -19.82
CA TYR A 109 -4.84 -11.08 -20.50
C TYR A 109 -5.23 -10.95 -21.98
N ASP A 110 -6.36 -10.31 -22.26
CA ASP A 110 -6.87 -10.08 -23.61
C ASP A 110 -5.91 -9.21 -24.43
N GLU A 111 -5.18 -8.31 -23.78
CA GLU A 111 -4.14 -7.47 -24.39
C GLU A 111 -2.75 -8.12 -24.45
N ASP A 112 -2.65 -9.44 -24.25
CA ASP A 112 -1.41 -10.24 -24.29
C ASP A 112 -0.28 -9.71 -23.37
N LEU A 113 -0.65 -9.01 -22.30
CA LEU A 113 0.30 -8.45 -21.33
C LEU A 113 0.70 -9.47 -20.27
N ILE A 114 -0.18 -10.44 -19.97
CA ILE A 114 0.05 -11.49 -18.98
C ILE A 114 -0.27 -12.87 -19.56
N SER A 115 0.38 -13.90 -19.04
CA SER A 115 0.11 -15.29 -19.44
C SER A 115 -1.13 -15.86 -18.73
N PRO A 116 -1.71 -16.96 -19.23
CA PRO A 116 -2.84 -17.63 -18.56
C PRO A 116 -2.55 -18.00 -17.10
N TRP A 117 -1.33 -18.48 -16.82
CA TRP A 117 -0.91 -18.82 -15.46
C TRP A 117 -0.83 -17.59 -14.54
N GLN A 118 -0.35 -16.46 -15.06
CA GLN A 118 -0.29 -15.20 -14.31
C GLN A 118 -1.69 -14.66 -14.01
N ARG A 119 -2.60 -14.77 -14.97
CA ARG A 119 -4.02 -14.41 -14.80
C ARG A 119 -4.66 -15.22 -13.67
N ASP A 120 -4.54 -16.54 -13.73
CA ASP A 120 -5.15 -17.43 -12.74
C ASP A 120 -4.53 -17.24 -11.35
N THR A 121 -3.21 -16.98 -11.29
CA THR A 121 -2.52 -16.61 -10.04
C THR A 121 -3.04 -15.29 -9.49
N ALA A 122 -3.23 -14.28 -10.34
CA ALA A 122 -3.76 -12.98 -9.93
C ALA A 122 -5.22 -13.07 -9.45
N TYR A 123 -6.05 -13.93 -10.04
CA TYR A 123 -7.40 -14.19 -9.56
C TYR A 123 -7.43 -14.70 -8.12
N ALA A 124 -6.50 -15.60 -7.77
CA ALA A 124 -6.41 -16.16 -6.42
C ALA A 124 -6.00 -15.13 -5.37
N SER A 125 -5.32 -14.05 -5.77
CA SER A 125 -4.80 -13.01 -4.89
C SER A 125 -5.49 -11.65 -5.08
N LEU A 126 -6.72 -11.63 -5.60
CA LEU A 126 -7.47 -10.40 -5.78
C LEU A 126 -7.78 -9.72 -4.44
N PRO A 127 -7.56 -8.39 -4.33
CA PRO A 127 -7.94 -7.66 -3.14
C PRO A 127 -9.46 -7.64 -2.99
N VAL A 128 -9.92 -7.71 -1.74
CA VAL A 128 -11.34 -7.74 -1.36
C VAL A 128 -11.80 -6.45 -0.67
N ASP A 129 -10.86 -5.57 -0.37
CA ASP A 129 -11.02 -4.34 0.42
C ASP A 129 -10.79 -3.07 -0.41
N ARG A 130 -10.33 -3.22 -1.66
CA ARG A 130 -10.05 -2.11 -2.56
C ARG A 130 -10.31 -2.48 -4.02
N LEU A 131 -10.64 -1.46 -4.80
CA LEU A 131 -10.90 -1.57 -6.22
C LEU A 131 -9.60 -1.25 -6.99
N LEU A 132 -9.25 -2.09 -7.96
CA LEU A 132 -8.09 -1.87 -8.82
C LEU A 132 -8.36 -0.78 -9.87
N ALA A 133 -9.63 -0.41 -10.09
CA ALA A 133 -10.16 0.70 -10.89
C ALA A 133 -9.75 0.78 -12.37
N SER A 134 -8.68 0.10 -12.78
CA SER A 134 -8.18 0.07 -14.14
C SER A 134 -7.19 -1.09 -14.35
N PRO A 135 -6.97 -1.51 -15.61
CA PRO A 135 -5.91 -2.46 -15.95
C PRO A 135 -4.52 -1.96 -15.53
N ILE A 136 -4.28 -0.63 -15.56
CA ILE A 136 -3.01 -0.01 -15.11
C ILE A 136 -2.71 -0.35 -13.65
N ALA A 137 -3.71 -0.16 -12.79
CA ALA A 137 -3.56 -0.42 -11.36
C ALA A 137 -3.57 -1.93 -11.05
N ALA A 138 -4.24 -2.74 -11.86
CA ALA A 138 -4.13 -4.20 -11.80
C ALA A 138 -2.71 -4.69 -12.16
N LEU A 139 -2.09 -4.16 -13.21
CA LEU A 139 -0.72 -4.49 -13.61
C LEU A 139 0.30 -4.06 -12.53
N ARG A 140 0.08 -2.88 -11.93
CA ARG A 140 0.87 -2.42 -10.78
C ARG A 140 0.70 -3.35 -9.57
N GLU A 141 -0.51 -3.81 -9.32
CA GLU A 141 -0.78 -4.74 -8.23
C GLU A 141 -0.07 -6.08 -8.44
N MET A 142 -0.10 -6.63 -9.66
CA MET A 142 0.65 -7.86 -9.99
C MET A 142 2.16 -7.69 -9.81
N LEU A 143 2.71 -6.52 -10.14
CA LEU A 143 4.11 -6.17 -9.87
C LEU A 143 4.42 -6.11 -8.36
N ARG A 144 3.50 -5.52 -7.58
CA ARG A 144 3.62 -5.41 -6.13
C ARG A 144 3.54 -6.77 -5.43
N GLN A 145 2.67 -7.66 -5.92
CA GLN A 145 2.50 -9.02 -5.40
C GLN A 145 3.59 -9.99 -5.89
N GLY A 146 4.30 -9.65 -6.97
CA GLY A 146 5.35 -10.48 -7.56
C GLY A 146 4.85 -11.50 -8.59
N THR A 147 3.56 -11.51 -8.92
CA THR A 147 2.97 -12.34 -9.99
C THR A 147 3.53 -11.98 -11.38
N LEU A 148 3.91 -10.72 -11.55
CA LEU A 148 4.70 -10.23 -12.69
C LEU A 148 6.03 -9.69 -12.15
N THR A 149 7.15 -10.12 -12.73
CA THR A 149 8.47 -9.63 -12.29
C THR A 149 8.81 -8.31 -12.98
N ALA A 150 9.69 -7.52 -12.35
CA ALA A 150 10.19 -6.27 -12.96
C ALA A 150 10.86 -6.51 -14.32
N GLN A 151 11.58 -7.64 -14.48
CA GLN A 151 12.21 -8.00 -15.74
C GLN A 151 11.16 -8.29 -16.83
N GLN A 152 10.12 -9.04 -16.51
CA GLN A 152 9.02 -9.31 -17.45
C GLN A 152 8.30 -8.01 -17.85
N PHE A 153 8.12 -7.08 -16.92
CA PHE A 153 7.52 -5.78 -17.22
C PHE A 153 8.41 -4.91 -18.11
N GLU A 154 9.73 -4.91 -17.95
CA GLU A 154 10.62 -4.21 -18.89
C GLU A 154 10.61 -4.84 -20.29
N LEU A 155 10.40 -6.17 -20.39
CA LEU A 155 10.15 -6.80 -21.69
C LEU A 155 8.87 -6.24 -22.33
N LEU A 156 7.78 -6.09 -21.57
CA LEU A 156 6.55 -5.47 -22.07
C LEU A 156 6.79 -4.03 -22.55
N ARG A 157 7.55 -3.23 -21.79
CA ARG A 157 7.90 -1.84 -22.15
C ARG A 157 8.71 -1.71 -23.43
N THR A 158 9.54 -2.71 -23.73
CA THR A 158 10.43 -2.70 -24.90
C THR A 158 9.81 -3.36 -26.12
N ARG A 159 8.65 -4.02 -25.98
CA ARG A 159 7.92 -4.60 -27.13
C ARG A 159 7.53 -3.50 -28.10
N GLN A 160 7.99 -3.63 -29.34
CA GLN A 160 7.60 -2.75 -30.44
C GLN A 160 6.23 -3.11 -31.02
N HIS A 161 5.73 -4.32 -30.78
CA HIS A 161 4.47 -4.83 -31.31
C HIS A 161 3.49 -5.12 -30.17
N GLY A 162 2.25 -4.69 -30.33
CA GLY A 162 1.17 -4.78 -29.34
C GLY A 162 0.05 -3.81 -29.69
N SER A 163 -1.12 -4.00 -29.10
CA SER A 163 -2.24 -3.08 -29.23
C SER A 163 -1.91 -1.69 -28.67
N GLU A 164 -2.65 -0.68 -29.11
CA GLU A 164 -2.54 0.67 -28.56
C GLU A 164 -2.94 0.69 -27.07
N LEU A 165 -4.00 -0.04 -26.70
CA LEU A 165 -4.44 -0.16 -25.31
C LEU A 165 -3.36 -0.79 -24.43
N GLY A 166 -2.74 -1.88 -24.89
CA GLY A 166 -1.64 -2.53 -24.17
C GLY A 166 -0.46 -1.58 -23.93
N ARG A 167 -0.10 -0.76 -24.91
CA ARG A 167 0.93 0.29 -24.74
C ARG A 167 0.51 1.35 -23.73
N ILE A 168 -0.71 1.86 -23.81
CA ILE A 168 -1.25 2.84 -22.86
C ILE A 168 -1.21 2.31 -21.44
N ILE A 169 -1.59 1.04 -21.24
CA ILE A 169 -1.55 0.37 -19.94
C ILE A 169 -0.12 0.32 -19.42
N VAL A 170 0.82 -0.22 -20.19
CA VAL A 170 2.22 -0.37 -19.79
C VAL A 170 2.89 0.98 -19.49
N ASP A 171 2.68 1.98 -20.33
CA ASP A 171 3.21 3.34 -20.13
C ASP A 171 2.53 4.05 -18.96
N GLY A 172 1.22 3.85 -18.76
CA GLY A 172 0.48 4.30 -17.61
C GLY A 172 1.07 3.75 -16.31
N THR A 173 1.28 2.43 -16.25
CA THR A 173 1.89 1.75 -15.11
C THR A 173 3.30 2.26 -14.84
N ALA A 174 4.13 2.42 -15.88
CA ALA A 174 5.48 2.96 -15.73
C ALA A 174 5.49 4.40 -15.19
N ARG A 175 4.58 5.26 -15.65
CA ARG A 175 4.41 6.63 -15.15
C ARG A 175 3.99 6.65 -13.68
N GLN A 176 3.06 5.77 -13.30
CA GLN A 176 2.58 5.70 -11.92
C GLN A 176 3.65 5.19 -10.95
N ILE A 177 4.40 4.14 -11.32
CA ILE A 177 5.54 3.64 -10.52
C ILE A 177 6.59 4.73 -10.30
N ARG A 178 6.85 5.59 -11.30
CA ARG A 178 7.78 6.72 -11.15
C ARG A 178 7.26 7.79 -10.19
N ARG A 179 5.94 8.04 -10.17
CA ARG A 179 5.31 8.99 -9.24
C ARG A 179 5.29 8.46 -7.81
N ASP A 180 5.05 7.16 -7.64
CA ASP A 180 5.01 6.50 -6.33
C ASP A 180 6.41 6.39 -5.69
N ARG A 181 7.49 6.64 -6.44
CA ARG A 181 8.85 6.67 -5.90
C ARG A 181 9.02 7.94 -5.05
N PRO A 182 9.12 7.84 -3.71
CA PRO A 182 9.21 9.01 -2.85
C PRO A 182 10.45 9.85 -3.23
N ALA A 183 10.33 11.18 -3.15
CA ALA A 183 11.44 12.10 -3.42
C ALA A 183 12.70 11.76 -2.59
N CYS A 184 12.51 11.12 -1.43
CA CYS A 184 13.55 10.62 -0.55
C CYS A 184 14.38 9.46 -1.11
N ALA A 185 13.99 8.85 -2.25
CA ALA A 185 14.72 7.75 -2.89
C ALA A 185 15.52 8.19 -4.13
N ARG A 186 15.78 9.50 -4.30
CA ARG A 186 16.72 9.99 -5.32
C ARG A 186 18.15 9.89 -4.78
N PRO A 187 19.04 9.10 -5.40
CA PRO A 187 20.43 9.02 -4.95
C PRO A 187 21.11 10.40 -4.98
N GLY A 188 20.71 11.29 -5.89
CA GLY A 188 21.24 12.65 -5.98
C GLY A 188 20.94 13.55 -4.77
N THR A 189 19.81 13.39 -4.08
CA THR A 189 19.48 14.21 -2.91
C THR A 189 20.24 13.77 -1.66
N TRP A 190 20.54 12.48 -1.51
CA TRP A 190 21.40 11.98 -0.44
C TRP A 190 22.86 12.38 -0.64
N VAL A 191 23.35 12.33 -1.88
CA VAL A 191 24.70 12.80 -2.21
C VAL A 191 24.82 14.31 -1.96
N MET A 192 23.82 15.10 -2.33
CA MET A 192 23.79 16.55 -2.02
C MET A 192 23.68 16.83 -0.53
N ALA A 193 22.86 16.08 0.22
CA ALA A 193 22.75 16.21 1.67
C ALA A 193 24.08 15.83 2.36
N ALA A 194 24.73 14.75 1.93
CA ALA A 194 26.04 14.35 2.43
C ALA A 194 27.13 15.38 2.11
N LEU A 195 27.12 15.95 0.90
CA LEU A 195 28.01 17.05 0.52
C LEU A 195 27.77 18.30 1.38
N LEU A 196 26.52 18.66 1.62
CA LEU A 196 26.16 19.79 2.49
C LEU A 196 26.64 19.58 3.92
N VAL A 197 26.45 18.38 4.48
CA VAL A 197 26.95 18.01 5.82
C VAL A 197 28.49 18.04 5.85
N LEU A 198 29.17 17.58 4.79
CA LEU A 198 30.62 17.62 4.69
C LEU A 198 31.15 19.06 4.62
N VAL A 199 30.51 19.92 3.83
CA VAL A 199 30.84 21.36 3.74
C VAL A 199 30.61 22.06 5.07
N LEU A 200 29.51 21.77 5.77
CA LEU A 200 29.24 22.30 7.12
C LEU A 200 30.28 21.82 8.14
N ALA A 201 30.69 20.55 8.07
CA ALA A 201 31.73 20.01 8.95
C ALA A 201 33.09 20.68 8.72
N PHE A 202 33.45 20.97 7.46
CA PHE A 202 34.66 21.71 7.13
C PHE A 202 34.58 23.19 7.55
N ALA A 203 33.45 23.84 7.35
CA ALA A 203 33.23 25.22 7.79
C ALA A 203 33.23 25.35 9.33
N GLY A 204 32.64 24.40 10.05
CA GLY A 204 32.66 24.34 11.51
C GLY A 204 34.08 24.15 12.08
N ARG A 205 34.91 23.31 11.43
CA ARG A 205 36.32 23.15 11.81
C ARG A 205 37.15 24.42 11.61
N ALA A 206 36.87 25.20 10.58
CA ALA A 206 37.53 26.48 10.32
C ALA A 206 37.12 27.59 11.31
N PHE A 207 35.91 27.53 11.85
CA PHE A 207 35.44 28.48 12.85
C PHE A 207 36.00 28.19 14.25
N ILE A 208 36.09 26.91 14.64
CA ILE A 208 36.64 26.47 15.92
C ILE A 208 38.17 26.69 16.00
N SER A 209 38.87 26.65 14.86
CA SER A 209 40.32 26.97 14.80
C SER A 209 40.65 28.46 14.75
N ARG A 210 39.65 29.35 14.60
CA ARG A 210 39.82 30.82 14.70
C ARG A 210 39.52 31.38 16.09
N GLN A 211 38.96 30.60 17.00
CA GLN A 211 38.84 30.95 18.42
C GLN A 211 40.01 30.37 19.21
N ALA A 212 41.22 30.83 18.91
CA ALA A 212 42.26 30.91 19.92
C ALA A 212 42.23 32.35 20.46
N PRO A 213 41.63 32.62 21.64
CA PRO A 213 41.74 33.93 22.25
C PRO A 213 43.19 34.13 22.69
N SER A 214 43.77 35.20 22.15
CA SER A 214 45.06 35.75 22.56
C SER A 214 45.01 36.07 24.05
N SER A 215 45.94 35.50 24.78
CA SER A 215 46.19 35.74 26.20
C SER A 215 46.57 37.20 26.46
N THR A 216 45.83 37.90 27.33
CA THR A 216 46.39 38.91 28.24
C THR A 216 45.52 39.10 29.48
N ALA A 217 46.21 39.30 30.61
CA ALA A 217 45.78 39.83 31.91
C ALA A 217 45.31 38.83 32.99
N ALA A 218 46.16 38.76 34.01
CA ALA A 218 46.09 38.11 35.32
C ALA A 218 44.80 38.32 36.13
N VAL A 219 44.53 37.40 37.07
CA VAL A 219 44.35 37.66 38.53
C VAL A 219 43.92 36.36 39.25
N THR A 220 44.76 35.94 40.20
CA THR A 220 44.56 35.11 41.42
C THR A 220 43.48 34.01 41.51
N GLY A 221 43.88 32.82 41.98
CA GLY A 221 43.00 31.95 42.77
C GLY A 221 43.25 30.44 42.61
N GLN A 222 43.71 29.80 43.68
CA GLN A 222 44.00 28.37 43.84
C GLN A 222 42.81 27.44 43.50
N GLY A 223 43.12 26.19 43.10
CA GLY A 223 42.33 25.05 43.60
C GLY A 223 42.18 23.82 42.71
N VAL A 224 43.14 22.89 42.81
CA VAL A 224 42.98 21.42 42.69
C VAL A 224 42.83 20.83 41.28
N GLU A 225 43.98 20.59 40.65
CA GLU A 225 44.16 19.50 39.68
C GLU A 225 43.92 18.15 40.39
N ARG A 226 43.01 17.31 39.86
CA ARG A 226 42.90 15.89 40.24
C ARG A 226 43.53 15.01 39.15
N PRO A 227 44.84 14.72 39.21
CA PRO A 227 45.53 13.82 38.27
C PRO A 227 45.05 12.35 38.36
N ASP A 228 44.15 12.03 39.29
CA ASP A 228 43.72 10.68 39.61
C ASP A 228 42.76 10.08 38.56
N LEU A 229 41.98 10.92 37.86
CA LEU A 229 41.05 10.49 36.82
C LEU A 229 41.77 10.12 35.52
N GLN A 230 42.83 10.85 35.18
CA GLN A 230 43.65 10.57 34.01
C GLN A 230 44.44 9.26 34.16
N ARG A 231 44.92 8.98 35.38
CA ARG A 231 45.63 7.73 35.67
C ARG A 231 44.73 6.50 35.59
N ARG A 232 43.48 6.60 36.06
CA ARG A 232 42.47 5.51 35.94
C ARG A 232 42.03 5.27 34.50
N ALA A 233 41.91 6.33 33.68
CA ALA A 233 41.58 6.19 32.27
C ALA A 233 42.72 5.53 31.48
N ALA A 234 43.97 5.88 31.76
CA ALA A 234 45.13 5.25 31.13
C ALA A 234 45.25 3.76 31.51
N GLN A 235 44.96 3.41 32.77
CA GLN A 235 45.05 2.03 33.25
C GLN A 235 43.91 1.13 32.70
N ALA A 236 42.73 1.69 32.41
CA ALA A 236 41.64 0.98 31.76
C ALA A 236 41.92 0.68 30.27
N VAL A 237 42.67 1.55 29.58
CA VAL A 237 43.08 1.35 28.19
C VAL A 237 44.20 0.32 28.07
N GLU A 238 45.11 0.25 29.06
CA GLU A 238 46.20 -0.73 29.07
C GLU A 238 45.68 -2.16 29.34
N ASN A 239 44.68 -2.32 30.22
CA ASN A 239 44.05 -3.63 30.50
C ASN A 239 43.27 -4.19 29.30
N ALA A 240 42.86 -3.35 28.35
CA ALA A 240 42.17 -3.76 27.13
C ALA A 240 43.12 -4.23 26.01
N ARG A 241 44.44 -4.16 26.22
CA ARG A 241 45.46 -4.42 25.19
C ARG A 241 46.19 -5.76 25.30
N VAL A 242 45.85 -6.61 26.28
CA VAL A 242 46.37 -7.98 26.37
C VAL A 242 45.39 -8.96 25.70
N PRO A 243 45.75 -9.63 24.60
CA PRO A 243 44.93 -10.67 24.01
C PRO A 243 45.08 -11.96 24.83
N GLY A 244 43.97 -12.48 25.34
CA GLY A 244 43.93 -13.80 25.99
C GLY A 244 44.03 -13.80 27.51
N ALA A 245 43.04 -13.22 28.19
CA ALA A 245 42.66 -13.64 29.54
C ALA A 245 41.13 -13.72 29.56
N GLY A 246 40.60 -14.94 29.54
CA GLY A 246 39.17 -15.19 29.66
C GLY A 246 38.66 -14.61 30.97
N ALA A 247 37.77 -13.62 30.87
CA ALA A 247 36.91 -13.28 31.98
C ALA A 247 35.72 -14.24 31.93
N ASP A 248 35.77 -15.25 32.79
CA ASP A 248 34.62 -16.00 33.27
C ASP A 248 33.46 -15.04 33.55
N LEU A 249 32.46 -15.04 32.66
CA LEU A 249 31.14 -14.52 32.97
C LEU A 249 30.35 -15.68 33.57
N SER A 250 30.52 -15.88 34.87
CA SER A 250 29.60 -16.65 35.68
C SER A 250 28.25 -15.92 35.68
N ILE A 251 27.36 -16.32 34.76
CA ILE A 251 25.97 -15.91 34.78
C ILE A 251 25.32 -16.62 35.97
N THR A 252 25.24 -15.94 37.11
CA THR A 252 24.31 -16.33 38.17
C THR A 252 22.89 -16.02 37.69
N VAL A 253 22.21 -17.06 37.23
CA VAL A 253 20.76 -17.04 37.02
C VAL A 253 20.12 -16.91 38.39
N VAL A 254 19.59 -15.72 38.71
CA VAL A 254 18.60 -15.57 39.78
C VAL A 254 17.27 -16.09 39.21
N GLN A 255 17.02 -17.38 39.42
CA GLN A 255 15.66 -17.92 39.39
C GLN A 255 14.97 -17.43 40.65
N ASP A 256 14.07 -16.45 40.52
CA ASP A 256 13.01 -16.25 41.51
C ASP A 256 11.99 -17.40 41.32
N GLY A 257 12.36 -18.54 41.88
CA GLY A 257 11.47 -19.68 42.06
C GLY A 257 10.66 -19.49 43.33
N ALA A 258 9.35 -19.42 43.15
CA ALA A 258 8.30 -19.99 44.00
C ALA A 258 8.36 -19.76 45.53
N THR A 259 7.21 -19.36 46.07
CA THR A 259 6.79 -19.96 47.35
C THR A 259 5.46 -20.69 47.18
N PRO A 260 5.41 -22.00 47.47
CA PRO A 260 4.22 -22.82 47.39
C PRO A 260 3.48 -22.95 48.75
N ALA A 261 2.22 -23.37 48.61
CA ALA A 261 1.42 -24.30 49.42
C ALA A 261 1.05 -24.01 50.89
N ALA A 262 -0.28 -24.05 51.14
CA ALA A 262 -0.97 -24.76 52.23
C ALA A 262 -2.46 -24.34 52.18
N ARG A 263 -3.50 -25.18 52.18
CA ARG A 263 -3.75 -26.58 52.54
C ARG A 263 -4.93 -27.09 51.70
#